data_AF-A0A8H5WR10-F1
#
_entry.id   AF-A0A8H5WR10-F1
#
_cell.length_a   1.000
_cell.length_b   1.000
_cell.length_c   1.000
_cell.angle_alpha   90.00
_cell.angle_beta   90.00
_cell.angle_gamma   90.00
#
_symmetry.space_group_name_H-M   'P 1'
#
loop_
_entity.id
_entity.type
_entity.pdbx_description
1 polymer ?
#
loop_
_entity_poly.entity_id
_entity_poly.type
_entity_poly.pdbx_seq_one_letter_code
_entity_poly.pdbx_strand_id
1 'polypeptide(L)'
;MSALASYADTSRAYWLRYTASREPKIEDKAAWGGLMTPITTVMLPIESSIRYFQALKFPDAIVVRHKILTKPFTKSSQILEMEAIVVSRRQGVEVARIHERLSFVNYSDGKRQQVNAAQFKPALVSLYDTQIQHEQETEEILDAFHERLDRLEEHVPESIEDMIEGLAEESAATNARSEYVARIRKARMERENLRKEMASDYTGEGEEEENQDDDEDGMLNDLRREMEAYENANQSK
;
A
#
# COMPACT_ATOMS: atom_id res chain seq x y z
N MET A 1 -5.45 -30.66 13.84
CA MET A 1 -6.17 -29.41 13.55
C MET A 1 -5.12 -28.34 13.25
N SER A 2 -5.23 -27.57 12.17
CA SER A 2 -4.23 -26.53 11.87
C SER A 2 -4.33 -25.40 12.91
N ALA A 3 -3.24 -24.67 13.18
CA ALA A 3 -3.26 -23.56 14.14
C ALA A 3 -4.32 -22.51 13.78
N LEU A 4 -4.53 -22.25 12.47
CA LEU A 4 -5.56 -21.34 11.98
C LEU A 4 -6.99 -21.81 12.29
N ALA A 5 -7.27 -23.12 12.21
CA ALA A 5 -8.57 -23.65 12.62
C ALA A 5 -8.83 -23.40 14.11
N SER A 6 -7.82 -23.59 14.96
CA SER A 6 -7.95 -23.30 16.40
C SER A 6 -8.17 -21.80 16.68
N TYR A 7 -7.55 -20.90 15.92
CA TYR A 7 -7.83 -19.47 16.00
C TYR A 7 -9.24 -19.13 15.52
N ALA A 8 -9.73 -19.78 14.46
CA ALA A 8 -11.11 -19.62 13.98
C ALA A 8 -12.12 -20.09 15.03
N ASP A 9 -11.93 -21.26 15.63
CA ASP A 9 -12.78 -21.78 16.69
C ASP A 9 -12.84 -20.84 17.90
N THR A 10 -11.68 -20.37 18.35
CA THR A 10 -11.56 -19.44 19.48
C THR A 10 -12.24 -18.11 19.18
N SER A 11 -11.98 -17.53 18.01
CA SER A 11 -12.59 -16.28 17.59
C SER A 11 -14.10 -16.41 17.35
N ARG A 12 -14.59 -17.58 16.91
CA ARG A 12 -16.03 -17.87 16.77
C ARG A 12 -16.72 -17.85 18.12
N ALA A 13 -16.09 -18.40 19.16
CA ALA A 13 -16.61 -18.29 20.53
C ALA A 13 -16.68 -16.83 20.99
N TYR A 14 -15.68 -16.00 20.68
CA TYR A 14 -15.74 -14.56 20.98
C TYR A 14 -16.83 -13.83 20.18
N TRP A 15 -16.99 -14.17 18.90
CA TRP A 15 -18.06 -13.64 18.06
C TRP A 15 -19.44 -13.99 18.63
N LEU A 16 -19.65 -15.24 19.06
CA LEU A 16 -20.87 -15.67 19.73
C LEU A 16 -21.13 -14.89 21.03
N ARG A 17 -20.10 -14.68 21.86
CA ARG A 17 -20.23 -13.87 23.09
C ARG A 17 -20.60 -12.43 22.78
N TYR A 18 -19.97 -11.85 21.77
CA TYR A 18 -20.26 -10.49 21.34
C TYR A 18 -21.71 -10.38 20.86
N THR A 19 -22.17 -11.30 20.00
CA THR A 19 -23.57 -11.37 19.56
C THR A 19 -24.52 -11.51 20.73
N ALA A 20 -24.26 -12.46 21.65
CA ALA A 20 -25.05 -12.66 22.86
C ALA A 20 -25.20 -11.37 23.68
N SER A 21 -24.11 -10.60 23.82
CA SER A 21 -24.12 -9.39 24.64
C SER A 21 -25.08 -8.30 24.14
N ARG A 22 -25.41 -8.32 22.84
CA ARG A 22 -26.27 -7.34 22.17
C ARG A 22 -27.75 -7.71 22.23
N GLU A 23 -28.10 -8.91 22.71
CA GLU A 23 -29.50 -9.30 22.87
C GLU A 23 -30.18 -8.49 23.97
N PRO A 24 -31.43 -8.04 23.77
CA PRO A 24 -32.14 -7.26 24.79
C PRO A 24 -32.62 -8.13 25.96
N LYS A 25 -33.01 -9.39 25.71
CA LYS A 25 -33.59 -10.26 26.73
C LYS A 25 -32.54 -11.18 27.35
N ILE A 26 -32.59 -11.32 28.68
CA ILE A 26 -31.66 -12.17 29.46
C ILE A 26 -31.75 -13.65 29.03
N GLU A 27 -32.95 -14.13 28.72
CA GLU A 27 -33.19 -15.49 28.24
C GLU A 27 -32.47 -15.78 26.92
N ASP A 28 -32.49 -14.81 26.00
CA ASP A 28 -31.80 -14.91 24.72
C ASP A 28 -30.27 -14.88 24.94
N LYS A 29 -29.76 -14.00 25.82
CA LYS A 29 -28.33 -13.99 26.22
C LYS A 29 -27.87 -15.36 26.72
N ALA A 30 -28.66 -15.98 27.59
CA ALA A 30 -28.34 -17.30 28.16
C ALA A 30 -28.37 -18.40 27.10
N ALA A 31 -29.33 -18.35 26.16
CA ALA A 31 -29.42 -19.30 25.05
C ALA A 31 -28.22 -19.22 24.10
N TRP A 32 -27.78 -18.00 23.77
CA TRP A 32 -26.53 -17.79 23.03
C TRP A 32 -25.30 -18.26 23.81
N GLY A 33 -25.30 -18.05 25.13
CA GLY A 33 -24.31 -18.62 26.04
C GLY A 33 -24.22 -20.15 25.93
N GLY A 34 -25.39 -20.80 25.84
CA GLY A 34 -25.56 -22.24 25.66
C GLY A 34 -24.83 -22.79 24.44
N LEU A 35 -24.82 -22.05 23.31
CA LEU A 35 -24.18 -22.46 22.06
C LEU A 35 -22.68 -22.75 22.17
N MET A 36 -22.02 -22.20 23.21
CA MET A 36 -20.60 -22.37 23.48
C MET A 36 -20.32 -23.44 24.55
N THR A 37 -21.35 -23.98 25.20
CA THR A 37 -21.20 -24.88 26.33
C THR A 37 -21.88 -26.23 26.08
N PRO A 38 -21.26 -27.34 26.51
CA PRO A 38 -21.80 -28.68 26.33
C PRO A 38 -22.96 -28.99 27.31
N ILE A 39 -23.98 -28.14 27.37
CA ILE A 39 -25.09 -28.27 28.34
C ILE A 39 -26.42 -28.48 27.61
N THR A 40 -26.67 -27.70 26.55
CA THR A 40 -27.92 -27.74 25.80
C THR A 40 -27.62 -27.84 24.31
N THR A 41 -27.94 -26.83 23.53
CA THR A 41 -27.65 -26.77 22.09
C THR A 41 -26.25 -26.21 21.90
N VAL A 42 -25.41 -26.89 21.11
CA VAL A 42 -24.07 -26.44 20.73
C VAL A 42 -24.01 -26.14 19.23
N MET A 43 -23.23 -25.12 18.86
CA MET A 43 -22.92 -24.80 17.46
C MET A 43 -21.60 -25.47 17.07
N LEU A 44 -21.66 -26.45 16.18
CA LEU A 44 -20.51 -27.27 15.80
C LEU A 44 -20.22 -27.18 14.30
N PRO A 45 -18.94 -27.04 13.90
CA PRO A 45 -18.56 -27.18 12.50
C PRO A 45 -18.75 -28.63 12.05
N ILE A 46 -19.60 -28.83 11.03
CA ILE A 46 -19.78 -30.12 10.36
C ILE A 46 -18.86 -30.24 9.13
N GLU A 47 -18.44 -29.10 8.58
CA GLU A 47 -17.51 -29.00 7.47
C GLU A 47 -16.68 -27.74 7.64
N SER A 48 -15.37 -27.83 7.44
CA SER A 48 -14.45 -26.70 7.48
C SER A 48 -13.40 -26.86 6.39
N SER A 49 -13.14 -25.81 5.63
CA SER A 49 -12.10 -25.78 4.62
C SER A 49 -11.29 -24.50 4.74
N ILE A 50 -9.98 -24.60 4.51
CA ILE A 50 -9.05 -23.48 4.65
C ILE A 50 -8.42 -23.21 3.29
N ARG A 51 -8.55 -21.97 2.81
CA ARG A 51 -7.82 -21.46 1.65
C ARG A 51 -6.72 -20.53 2.16
N TYR A 52 -5.47 -20.88 1.86
CA TYR A 52 -4.31 -20.08 2.18
C TYR A 52 -3.97 -19.16 0.99
N PHE A 53 -3.74 -17.88 1.27
CA PHE A 53 -3.31 -16.89 0.28
C PHE A 53 -1.84 -16.53 0.46
N GLN A 54 -1.40 -16.39 1.71
CA GLN A 54 -0.02 -16.06 2.03
C GLN A 54 0.46 -16.81 3.28
N ALA A 55 1.77 -17.01 3.37
CA ALA A 55 2.38 -17.61 4.55
C ALA A 55 2.48 -16.60 5.70
N LEU A 56 1.99 -17.01 6.88
CA LEU A 56 2.21 -16.27 8.12
C LEU A 56 3.68 -16.39 8.55
N LYS A 57 4.30 -15.25 8.87
CA LYS A 57 5.70 -15.18 9.30
C LYS A 57 5.77 -14.91 10.80
N PHE A 58 6.18 -15.90 11.58
CA PHE A 58 6.35 -15.74 13.03
C PHE A 58 7.47 -14.73 13.39
N PRO A 59 7.33 -13.96 14.49
CA PRO A 59 6.09 -13.70 15.21
C PRO A 59 5.17 -12.74 14.42
N ASP A 60 3.87 -12.97 14.52
CA ASP A 60 2.85 -12.10 13.93
C ASP A 60 1.61 -12.07 14.85
N ALA A 61 0.92 -10.94 14.83
CA ALA A 61 -0.40 -10.81 15.43
C ALA A 61 -1.45 -10.91 14.33
N ILE A 62 -2.48 -11.72 14.53
CA ILE A 62 -3.55 -11.89 13.55
C ILE A 62 -4.86 -11.29 14.05
N VAL A 63 -5.70 -10.88 13.11
CA VAL A 63 -7.11 -10.56 13.35
C VAL A 63 -7.94 -11.58 12.61
N VAL A 64 -8.92 -12.17 13.29
CA VAL A 64 -9.90 -13.07 12.67
C VAL A 64 -11.25 -12.38 12.69
N ARG A 65 -11.84 -12.20 11.50
CA ARG A 65 -13.17 -11.59 11.32
C ARG A 65 -14.13 -12.64 10.83
N HIS A 66 -15.31 -12.72 11.45
CA HIS A 66 -16.36 -13.65 11.07
C HIS A 66 -17.45 -12.92 10.30
N LYS A 67 -17.93 -13.54 9.22
CA LYS A 67 -19.09 -13.09 8.47
C LYS A 67 -20.02 -14.25 8.15
N ILE A 68 -21.31 -13.93 7.97
CA ILE A 68 -22.32 -14.91 7.56
C ILE A 68 -22.41 -14.86 6.03
N LEU A 69 -22.31 -16.02 5.38
CA LEU A 69 -22.26 -16.11 3.92
C LEU A 69 -23.63 -16.18 3.27
N THR A 70 -24.57 -16.87 3.92
CA THR A 70 -25.92 -17.07 3.39
C THR A 70 -26.95 -16.57 4.38
N LYS A 71 -27.98 -15.88 3.87
CA LYS A 71 -29.04 -15.36 4.72
C LYS A 71 -29.64 -16.50 5.56
N PRO A 72 -29.53 -16.44 6.90
CA PRO A 72 -29.92 -17.55 7.75
C PRO A 72 -31.39 -17.93 7.60
N PHE A 73 -31.70 -19.22 7.62
CA PHE A 73 -33.06 -19.77 7.71
C PHE A 73 -34.02 -19.32 6.59
N THR A 74 -33.49 -19.06 5.39
CA THR A 74 -34.25 -18.85 4.13
C THR A 74 -34.82 -20.15 3.56
N LYS A 75 -34.29 -21.30 3.98
CA LYS A 75 -34.85 -22.66 3.82
C LYS A 75 -34.90 -23.33 5.19
N SER A 76 -35.55 -24.50 5.32
CA SER A 76 -35.54 -25.37 6.52
C SER A 76 -34.15 -25.91 6.92
N SER A 77 -33.09 -25.31 6.39
CA SER A 77 -31.69 -25.61 6.63
C SER A 77 -31.33 -25.32 8.09
N GLN A 78 -30.86 -26.36 8.78
CA GLN A 78 -30.25 -26.29 10.12
C GLN A 78 -28.76 -25.89 10.05
N ILE A 79 -28.32 -25.40 8.90
CA ILE A 79 -26.91 -25.09 8.61
C ILE A 79 -26.77 -23.58 8.53
N LEU A 80 -25.77 -23.07 9.25
CA LEU A 80 -25.28 -21.70 9.15
C LEU A 80 -23.94 -21.74 8.41
N GLU A 81 -23.82 -21.01 7.32
CA GLU A 81 -22.59 -20.90 6.55
C GLU A 81 -21.86 -19.61 6.93
N MET A 82 -20.62 -19.76 7.36
CA MET A 82 -19.78 -18.66 7.84
C MET A 82 -18.43 -18.69 7.14
N GLU A 83 -17.80 -17.52 7.05
CA GLU A 83 -16.42 -17.38 6.65
C GLU A 83 -15.65 -16.62 7.72
N ALA A 84 -14.52 -17.18 8.14
CA ALA A 84 -13.54 -16.50 8.96
C ALA A 84 -12.38 -16.01 8.09
N ILE A 85 -12.22 -14.69 8.03
CA ILE A 85 -11.15 -14.01 7.29
C ILE A 85 -10.01 -13.76 8.26
N VAL A 86 -8.82 -14.28 7.94
CA VAL A 86 -7.62 -14.13 8.76
C VAL A 86 -6.72 -13.07 8.12
N VAL A 87 -6.45 -12.00 8.87
CA VAL A 87 -5.62 -10.87 8.45
C VAL A 87 -4.36 -10.83 9.29
N SER A 88 -3.20 -10.79 8.64
CA SER A 88 -1.92 -10.50 9.30
C SER A 88 -1.86 -9.03 9.66
N ARG A 89 -1.60 -8.68 10.93
CA ARG A 89 -1.38 -7.28 11.32
C ARG A 89 -0.05 -6.77 10.79
N ARG A 90 0.97 -7.62 10.72
CA ARG A 90 2.29 -7.21 10.26
C ARG A 90 2.34 -6.94 8.76
N GLN A 91 1.64 -7.75 7.96
CA GLN A 91 1.60 -7.60 6.51
C GLN A 91 0.44 -6.71 6.05
N GLY A 92 -0.58 -6.49 6.90
CA GLY A 92 -1.76 -5.69 6.56
C GLY A 92 -2.69 -6.35 5.55
N VAL A 93 -2.46 -7.62 5.20
CA VAL A 93 -3.19 -8.34 4.16
C VAL A 93 -3.89 -9.58 4.70
N GLU A 94 -4.89 -10.01 3.95
CA GLU A 94 -5.53 -11.30 4.15
C GLU A 94 -4.56 -12.44 3.85
N VAL A 95 -4.41 -13.36 4.80
CA VAL A 95 -3.48 -14.50 4.68
C VAL A 95 -4.21 -15.82 4.47
N ALA A 96 -5.46 -15.94 4.94
CA ALA A 96 -6.28 -17.12 4.76
C ALA A 96 -7.78 -16.81 4.92
N ARG A 97 -8.61 -17.64 4.28
CA ARG A 97 -10.06 -17.74 4.53
C ARG A 97 -10.39 -19.14 5.01
N ILE A 98 -11.26 -19.21 6.00
CA ILE A 98 -11.75 -20.47 6.55
C ILE A 98 -13.26 -20.48 6.36
N HIS A 99 -13.73 -21.36 5.49
CA HIS A 99 -15.14 -21.57 5.26
C HIS A 99 -15.66 -22.62 6.24
N GLU A 100 -16.76 -22.32 6.93
CA GLU A 100 -17.35 -23.19 7.93
C GLU A 100 -18.84 -23.39 7.66
N ARG A 101 -19.26 -24.66 7.64
CA ARG A 101 -20.66 -25.03 7.71
C ARG A 101 -20.93 -25.51 9.11
N LEU A 102 -21.78 -24.78 9.82
CA LEU A 102 -22.08 -24.99 11.22
C LEU A 102 -23.46 -25.61 11.36
N SER A 103 -23.58 -26.61 12.21
CA SER A 103 -24.85 -27.22 12.59
C SER A 103 -25.11 -27.02 14.07
N PHE A 104 -26.37 -26.95 14.42
CA PHE A 104 -26.83 -26.87 15.80
C PHE A 104 -27.20 -28.27 16.26
N VAL A 105 -26.55 -28.73 17.33
CA VAL A 105 -26.67 -30.09 17.82
C VAL A 105 -27.11 -30.03 19.27
N ASN A 106 -28.09 -30.84 19.66
CA ASN A 106 -28.39 -31.03 21.07
C ASN A 106 -27.28 -31.88 21.69
N TYR A 107 -26.59 -31.33 22.67
CA TYR A 107 -25.45 -31.97 23.30
C TYR A 107 -25.85 -33.26 24.04
N SER A 108 -27.06 -33.33 24.61
CA SER A 108 -27.47 -34.47 25.44
C SER A 108 -27.66 -35.77 24.64
N ASP A 109 -28.09 -35.67 23.39
CA ASP A 109 -28.38 -36.83 22.53
C ASP A 109 -27.53 -36.87 21.24
N GLY A 110 -26.69 -35.85 21.02
CA GLY A 110 -25.83 -35.71 19.85
C GLY A 110 -26.59 -35.51 18.53
N LYS A 111 -27.91 -35.30 18.57
CA LYS A 111 -28.73 -35.18 17.37
C LYS A 111 -28.74 -33.75 16.88
N ARG A 112 -28.72 -33.60 15.54
CA ARG A 112 -28.95 -32.30 14.90
C ARG A 112 -30.31 -31.79 15.31
N GLN A 113 -30.33 -30.63 15.94
CA GLN A 113 -31.55 -29.99 16.37
C GLN A 113 -31.99 -29.00 15.30
N GLN A 114 -33.30 -28.92 15.05
CA GLN A 114 -33.79 -27.73 14.37
C GLN A 114 -33.51 -26.57 15.31
N VAL A 115 -32.63 -25.67 14.87
CA VAL A 115 -32.46 -24.37 15.51
C VAL A 115 -33.85 -23.86 15.77
N ASN A 116 -34.15 -23.50 17.02
CA ASN A 116 -35.40 -22.81 17.27
C ASN A 116 -35.32 -21.50 16.51
N ALA A 117 -35.90 -21.49 15.31
CA ALA A 117 -35.82 -20.36 14.41
C ALA A 117 -36.40 -19.13 15.10
N ALA A 118 -37.39 -19.27 15.98
CA ALA A 118 -37.91 -18.13 16.73
C ALA A 118 -36.85 -17.48 17.65
N GLN A 119 -35.88 -18.24 18.15
CA GLN A 119 -34.90 -17.79 19.14
C GLN A 119 -33.66 -17.15 18.50
N PHE A 120 -33.01 -17.82 17.54
CA PHE A 120 -31.73 -17.33 16.99
C PHE A 120 -31.87 -16.63 15.64
N LYS A 121 -32.93 -16.91 14.88
CA LYS A 121 -33.13 -16.33 13.53
C LYS A 121 -33.18 -14.81 13.53
N PRO A 122 -33.93 -14.12 14.42
CA PRO A 122 -34.05 -12.67 14.34
C PRO A 122 -32.69 -11.97 14.42
N ALA A 123 -31.84 -12.42 15.36
CA ALA A 123 -30.52 -11.86 15.56
C ALA A 123 -29.52 -12.24 14.46
N LEU A 124 -29.52 -13.51 14.01
CA LEU A 124 -28.66 -13.95 12.91
C LEU A 124 -29.03 -13.27 11.58
N VAL A 125 -30.33 -13.09 11.31
CA VAL A 125 -30.82 -12.33 10.15
C VAL A 125 -30.48 -10.86 10.28
N SER A 126 -30.66 -10.24 11.45
CA SER A 126 -30.27 -8.86 11.69
C SER A 126 -28.78 -8.63 11.48
N LEU A 127 -27.92 -9.53 11.96
CA LEU A 127 -26.47 -9.46 11.75
C LEU A 127 -26.11 -9.57 10.27
N TYR A 128 -26.74 -10.51 9.56
CA TYR A 128 -26.55 -10.66 8.12
C TYR A 128 -26.99 -9.38 7.38
N ASP A 129 -28.17 -8.86 7.66
CA ASP A 129 -28.69 -7.67 6.99
C ASP A 129 -27.81 -6.43 7.29
N THR A 130 -27.32 -6.26 8.52
CA THR A 130 -26.34 -5.21 8.87
C THR A 130 -25.02 -5.39 8.13
N GLN A 131 -24.54 -6.64 7.95
CA GLN A 131 -23.34 -6.90 7.17
C GLN A 131 -23.52 -6.47 5.71
N ILE A 132 -24.63 -6.85 5.07
CA ILE A 132 -24.93 -6.46 3.69
C ILE A 132 -25.01 -4.95 3.54
N GLN A 133 -25.65 -4.27 4.50
CA GLN A 133 -25.71 -2.81 4.51
C GLN A 133 -24.30 -2.20 4.57
N HIS A 134 -23.43 -2.66 5.46
CA HIS A 134 -22.06 -2.15 5.55
C HIS A 134 -21.21 -2.48 4.31
N GLU A 135 -21.45 -3.62 3.66
CA GLU A 135 -20.80 -3.95 2.39
C GLU A 135 -21.18 -2.93 1.31
N GLN A 136 -22.46 -2.59 1.20
CA GLN A 136 -22.97 -1.56 0.26
C GLN A 136 -22.40 -0.17 0.58
N GLU A 137 -22.44 0.26 1.84
CA GLU A 137 -21.86 1.54 2.28
C GLU A 137 -20.35 1.61 1.97
N THR A 138 -19.64 0.50 2.13
CA THR A 138 -18.21 0.44 1.82
C THR A 138 -17.95 0.50 0.32
N GLU A 139 -18.77 -0.16 -0.49
CA GLU A 139 -18.69 -0.11 -1.96
C GLU A 139 -18.92 1.32 -2.47
N GLU A 140 -19.94 2.01 -1.98
CA GLU A 140 -20.20 3.42 -2.32
C GLU A 140 -19.02 4.34 -1.97
N ILE A 141 -18.40 4.13 -0.80
CA ILE A 141 -17.21 4.87 -0.39
C ILE A 141 -16.04 4.58 -1.32
N LEU A 142 -15.81 3.30 -1.66
CA LEU A 142 -14.72 2.90 -2.55
C LEU A 142 -14.91 3.47 -3.96
N ASP A 143 -16.14 3.46 -4.48
CA ASP A 143 -16.47 4.05 -5.78
C ASP A 143 -16.21 5.56 -5.78
N ALA A 144 -16.59 6.27 -4.72
CA ALA A 144 -16.29 7.69 -4.57
C ALA A 144 -14.77 7.96 -4.47
N PHE A 145 -14.02 7.06 -3.82
CA PHE A 145 -12.55 7.14 -3.77
C PHE A 145 -11.93 6.89 -5.15
N HIS A 146 -12.37 5.88 -5.90
CA HIS A 146 -11.89 5.60 -7.25
C HIS A 146 -12.19 6.77 -8.18
N GLU A 147 -13.41 7.30 -8.19
CA GLU A 147 -13.76 8.46 -9.02
C GLU A 147 -12.92 9.70 -8.65
N ARG A 148 -12.54 9.85 -7.37
CA ARG A 148 -11.62 10.90 -6.95
C ARG A 148 -10.18 10.64 -7.40
N LEU A 149 -9.71 9.40 -7.40
CA LEU A 149 -8.41 9.02 -7.94
C LEU A 149 -8.36 9.25 -9.44
N ASP A 150 -9.38 8.82 -10.20
CA ASP A 150 -9.47 9.02 -11.65
C ASP A 150 -9.41 10.52 -12.01
N ARG A 151 -10.16 11.37 -11.30
CA ARG A 151 -10.05 12.83 -11.46
C ARG A 151 -8.67 13.36 -11.13
N LEU A 152 -8.03 12.84 -10.09
CA LEU A 152 -6.68 13.26 -9.73
C LEU A 152 -5.67 12.83 -10.78
N GLU A 153 -5.79 11.61 -11.32
CA GLU A 153 -4.95 11.09 -12.40
C GLU A 153 -5.16 11.86 -13.71
N GLU A 154 -6.38 12.27 -14.04
CA GLU A 154 -6.69 13.16 -15.17
C GLU A 154 -6.09 14.57 -15.00
N HIS A 155 -5.85 15.00 -13.75
CA HIS A 155 -5.20 16.27 -13.40
C HIS A 155 -3.77 16.08 -12.89
N VAL A 156 -3.18 14.89 -13.00
CA VAL A 156 -1.73 14.72 -12.96
C VAL A 156 -1.28 15.18 -14.33
N PRO A 157 -0.73 16.40 -14.47
CA PRO A 157 -0.24 16.79 -15.78
C PRO A 157 0.79 15.76 -16.24
N GLU A 158 0.82 15.49 -17.55
CA GLU A 158 1.96 14.84 -18.24
C GLU A 158 3.32 15.47 -17.82
N SER A 159 3.26 16.64 -17.18
CA SER A 159 4.37 17.36 -16.61
C SER A 159 5.10 16.73 -15.41
N ILE A 160 4.78 15.56 -14.85
CA ILE A 160 5.73 14.94 -13.90
C ILE A 160 6.93 14.38 -14.66
N GLU A 161 6.70 13.71 -15.79
CA GLU A 161 7.78 13.26 -16.67
C GLU A 161 8.47 14.45 -17.32
N ASP A 162 7.73 15.46 -17.82
CA ASP A 162 8.36 16.67 -18.38
C ASP A 162 9.08 17.53 -17.32
N MET A 163 8.59 17.57 -16.07
CA MET A 163 9.31 18.26 -14.98
C MET A 163 10.55 17.48 -14.56
N ILE A 164 10.52 16.14 -14.54
CA ILE A 164 11.68 15.31 -14.23
C ILE A 164 12.72 15.43 -15.36
N GLU A 165 12.29 15.43 -16.61
CA GLU A 165 13.15 15.60 -17.78
C GLU A 165 13.75 17.01 -17.82
N GLY A 166 12.94 18.06 -17.61
CA GLY A 166 13.42 19.45 -17.50
C GLY A 166 14.42 19.67 -16.35
N LEU A 167 14.18 19.07 -15.17
CA LEU A 167 15.12 19.14 -14.05
C LEU A 167 16.42 18.34 -14.31
N ALA A 168 16.33 17.23 -15.04
CA ALA A 168 17.49 16.44 -15.42
C ALA A 168 18.37 17.16 -16.47
N GLU A 169 17.77 17.83 -17.44
CA GLU A 169 18.45 18.65 -18.44
C GLU A 169 19.12 19.88 -17.81
N GLU A 170 18.43 20.58 -16.90
CA GLU A 170 18.98 21.73 -16.19
C GLU A 170 20.16 21.32 -15.28
N SER A 171 20.06 20.17 -14.60
CA SER A 171 21.17 19.59 -13.81
C SER A 171 22.36 19.18 -14.69
N ALA A 172 22.12 18.57 -15.85
CA ALA A 172 23.18 18.18 -16.78
C ALA A 172 23.89 19.41 -17.38
N ALA A 173 23.13 20.45 -17.76
CA ALA A 173 23.68 21.72 -18.24
C ALA A 173 24.51 22.43 -17.15
N THR A 174 24.05 22.41 -15.90
CA THR A 174 24.77 23.01 -14.77
C THR A 174 26.08 22.27 -14.48
N ASN A 175 26.08 20.94 -14.52
CA ASN A 175 27.28 20.13 -14.36
C ASN A 175 28.28 20.36 -15.49
N ALA A 176 27.84 20.37 -16.76
CA ALA A 176 28.70 20.65 -17.91
C ALA A 176 29.32 22.04 -17.85
N ARG A 177 28.55 23.05 -17.43
CA ARG A 177 29.05 24.43 -17.22
C ARG A 177 30.08 24.49 -16.10
N SER A 178 29.90 23.73 -15.01
CA SER A 178 30.86 23.65 -13.91
C SER A 178 32.19 23.00 -14.34
N GLU A 179 32.13 21.93 -15.14
CA GLU A 179 33.32 21.25 -15.67
C GLU A 179 34.06 22.11 -16.68
N TYR A 180 33.35 22.83 -17.54
CA TYR A 180 33.92 23.77 -18.49
C TYR A 180 34.65 24.92 -17.78
N VAL A 181 34.02 25.52 -16.76
CA VAL A 181 34.65 26.56 -15.93
C VAL A 181 35.88 26.01 -15.18
N ALA A 182 35.83 24.77 -14.71
CA ALA A 182 36.98 24.12 -14.07
C ALA A 182 38.14 23.89 -15.06
N ARG A 183 37.86 23.48 -16.30
CA ARG A 183 38.85 23.34 -17.37
C ARG A 183 39.50 24.67 -17.74
N ILE A 184 38.71 25.74 -17.89
CA ILE A 184 39.22 27.09 -18.14
C ILE A 184 40.15 27.54 -17.01
N ARG A 185 39.74 27.34 -15.74
CA ARG A 185 40.58 27.69 -14.58
C ARG A 185 41.89 26.91 -14.56
N LYS A 186 41.85 25.61 -14.87
CA LYS A 186 43.05 24.77 -14.95
C LYS A 186 44.01 25.23 -16.05
N ALA A 187 43.50 25.48 -17.26
CA ALA A 187 44.29 25.98 -18.37
C ALA A 187 44.94 27.35 -18.07
N ARG A 188 44.22 28.23 -17.36
CA ARG A 188 44.75 29.52 -16.91
C ARG A 188 45.90 29.37 -15.91
N MET A 189 45.77 28.46 -14.94
CA MET A 189 46.85 28.19 -13.98
C MET A 189 48.08 27.57 -14.65
N GLU A 190 47.89 26.63 -15.59
CA GLU A 190 48.98 26.02 -16.34
C GLU A 190 49.74 27.05 -17.18
N ARG A 191 49.01 27.96 -17.85
CA ARG A 191 49.62 29.06 -18.62
C ARG A 191 50.38 30.05 -17.74
N GLU A 192 49.88 30.34 -16.55
CA GLU A 192 50.56 31.22 -15.59
C GLU A 192 51.82 30.55 -15.00
N ASN A 193 51.77 29.25 -14.73
CA ASN A 193 52.94 28.49 -14.30
C ASN A 193 54.00 28.42 -15.39
N LEU A 194 53.62 28.14 -16.64
CA LEU A 194 54.53 28.20 -17.79
C LEU A 194 55.15 29.59 -17.96
N ARG A 195 54.37 30.66 -17.77
CA ARG A 195 54.88 32.04 -17.83
C ARG A 195 55.90 32.31 -16.71
N LYS A 196 55.67 31.79 -15.50
CA LYS A 196 56.60 31.88 -14.36
C LYS A 196 57.85 31.04 -14.56
N GLU A 197 57.74 29.84 -15.15
CA GLU A 197 58.88 28.99 -15.52
C GLU A 197 59.74 29.66 -16.60
N MET A 198 59.13 30.20 -17.66
CA MET A 198 59.87 30.94 -18.69
C MET A 198 60.50 32.23 -18.17
N ALA A 199 59.88 32.90 -17.18
CA ALA A 199 60.47 34.07 -16.52
C ALA A 199 61.60 33.69 -15.54
N SER A 200 61.57 32.48 -14.97
CA SER A 200 62.63 31.93 -14.12
C SER A 200 63.87 31.55 -14.93
N ASP A 201 63.68 31.06 -16.15
CA ASP A 201 64.79 30.73 -17.07
C ASP A 201 65.42 31.98 -17.73
N TYR A 202 64.72 33.12 -17.69
CA TYR A 202 65.22 34.42 -18.13
C TYR A 202 65.52 35.35 -16.95
N THR A 203 66.58 35.03 -16.19
CA THR A 203 67.36 36.07 -15.50
C THR A 203 68.58 36.42 -16.36
N GLY A 204 68.29 37.08 -17.48
CA GLY A 204 69.25 37.72 -18.37
C GLY A 204 68.67 39.06 -18.81
N GLU A 205 69.36 40.13 -18.47
CA GLU A 205 69.05 41.54 -18.69
C GLU A 205 68.50 41.86 -20.10
N GLY A 206 67.49 42.71 -20.19
CA GLY A 206 67.03 43.29 -21.45
C GLY A 206 65.71 44.03 -21.33
N GLU A 207 65.74 45.34 -21.57
CA GLU A 207 64.61 46.29 -21.58
C GLU A 207 63.67 46.09 -22.81
N GLU A 208 62.54 46.80 -22.74
CA GLU A 208 61.69 47.33 -23.82
C GLU A 208 60.33 46.68 -24.14
N GLU A 209 59.43 47.63 -24.44
CA GLU A 209 57.98 47.63 -24.68
C GLU A 209 57.51 46.75 -25.86
N GLU A 210 56.25 46.30 -25.86
CA GLU A 210 55.23 46.75 -26.84
C GLU A 210 53.89 46.00 -26.72
N ASN A 211 52.84 46.69 -27.18
CA ASN A 211 51.41 46.38 -27.17
C ASN A 211 51.00 45.00 -27.70
N GLN A 212 49.95 44.41 -27.10
CA GLN A 212 49.02 43.49 -27.78
C GLN A 212 47.72 43.34 -26.97
N ASP A 213 46.79 44.29 -27.16
CA ASP A 213 45.42 44.26 -26.61
C ASP A 213 44.37 43.81 -27.66
N ASP A 214 44.77 43.11 -28.73
CA ASP A 214 43.87 42.76 -29.85
C ASP A 214 43.28 41.32 -29.78
N ASP A 215 43.66 40.49 -28.81
CA ASP A 215 43.27 39.06 -28.79
C ASP A 215 42.11 38.70 -27.84
N GLU A 216 41.71 39.59 -26.92
CA GLU A 216 40.61 39.29 -25.99
C GLU A 216 39.22 39.38 -26.66
N ASP A 217 39.02 40.31 -27.59
CA ASP A 217 37.76 40.47 -28.32
C ASP A 217 37.51 39.35 -29.36
N GLY A 218 38.57 38.75 -29.90
CA GLY A 218 38.46 37.60 -30.80
C GLY A 218 37.95 36.35 -30.09
N MET A 219 38.54 36.01 -28.94
CA MET A 219 38.14 34.84 -28.16
C MET A 219 36.75 34.98 -27.55
N LEU A 220 36.34 36.18 -27.11
CA LEU A 220 34.99 36.41 -26.59
C LEU A 220 33.91 36.32 -27.68
N ASN A 221 34.21 36.78 -28.90
CA ASN A 221 33.29 36.66 -30.03
C ASN A 221 33.15 35.22 -30.53
N ASP A 222 34.24 34.45 -30.52
CA ASP A 222 34.19 33.02 -30.84
C ASP A 222 33.43 32.24 -29.76
N LEU A 223 33.62 32.57 -28.46
CA LEU A 223 32.83 32.00 -27.36
C LEU A 223 31.34 32.32 -27.49
N ARG A 224 31.00 33.54 -27.91
CA ARG A 224 29.60 33.95 -28.10
C ARG A 224 28.95 33.19 -29.25
N ARG A 225 29.67 32.97 -30.35
CA ARG A 225 29.19 32.15 -31.48
C ARG A 225 29.01 30.68 -31.11
N GLU A 226 29.91 30.11 -30.30
CA GLU A 226 29.80 28.72 -29.87
C GLU A 226 28.63 28.51 -28.90
N MET A 227 28.39 29.47 -28.00
CA MET A 227 27.23 29.47 -27.10
C MET A 227 25.91 29.61 -27.87
N GLU A 228 25.82 30.54 -28.82
CA GLU A 228 24.63 30.72 -29.67
C GLU A 228 24.34 29.49 -30.54
N ALA A 229 25.37 28.76 -30.99
CA ALA A 229 25.19 27.51 -31.73
C ALA A 229 24.63 26.37 -30.84
N TYR A 230 25.07 26.30 -29.58
CA TYR A 230 24.57 25.32 -28.62
C TYR A 230 23.13 25.60 -28.19
N GLU A 231 22.76 26.86 -27.96
CA GLU A 231 21.38 27.24 -27.59
C GLU A 231 20.39 26.96 -28.73
N ASN A 232 20.78 27.25 -29.98
CA ASN A 232 19.95 26.95 -31.16
C ASN A 232 19.77 25.44 -31.41
N ALA A 233 20.77 24.62 -31.07
CA ALA A 233 20.68 23.16 -31.21
C ALA A 233 19.72 22.52 -30.18
N ASN A 234 19.50 23.18 -29.04
CA ASN A 234 18.59 22.71 -27.99
C ASN A 234 17.16 23.27 -28.10
N GLN A 235 16.93 24.38 -28.80
CA GLN A 235 15.57 24.91 -29.05
C GLN A 235 14.82 24.24 -30.22
N SER A 236 15.50 23.38 -31.00
CA SER A 236 14.93 22.72 -32.18
C SER A 236 14.58 21.23 -31.96
N LYS A 237 14.50 20.80 -30.70
CA LYS A 237 13.96 19.52 -30.25
C LYS A 237 12.69 19.77 -29.46
#